data_AF-W2VSG9-F1
#
_entry.id   AF-W2VSG9-F1
#
_cell.length_a   1.000
_cell.length_b   1.000
_cell.length_c   1.000
_cell.angle_alpha   90.00
_cell.angle_beta   90.00
_cell.angle_gamma   90.00
#
_symmetry.space_group_name_H-M   'P 1'
#
loop_
_entity.id
_entity.type
_entity.pdbx_description
1 polymer ?
#
loop_
_entity_poly.entity_id
_entity_poly.type
_entity_poly.pdbx_seq_one_letter_code
_entity_poly.pdbx_strand_id
1 'polypeptide(L)'
;MLNQCSEDTRLSIVVYGIPNKDCDAGLSSGGSVKSTDDYKAFLKQLTDAVGDRKVLYVVEPDAVGLLAKENSCGSSAGYLENLKVAVEALSANANAELYVDVGYWMLADSTNSAKIAPIMQELGTCGKVKGVTINTSNYRSTDECTTYCTNFQTAMGKSDMSCVVDTSRNYNGSPTSDWCNVQTAGIGKPPTSETG
;
A
#
# COMPACT_ATOMS: atom_id res chain seq x y z
N MET A 1 -21.22 10.16 -4.34
CA MET A 1 -21.00 8.85 -3.67
C MET A 1 -20.71 9.01 -2.18
N LEU A 2 -19.79 9.89 -1.76
CA LEU A 2 -19.48 10.08 -0.34
C LEU A 2 -20.70 10.50 0.52
N ASN A 3 -21.60 11.32 -0.02
CA ASN A 3 -22.81 11.78 0.68
C ASN A 3 -23.87 10.67 0.92
N GLN A 4 -23.63 9.44 0.45
CA GLN A 4 -24.53 8.29 0.67
C GLN A 4 -24.08 7.42 1.85
N CYS A 5 -22.87 7.64 2.39
CA CYS A 5 -22.33 6.90 3.53
C CYS A 5 -22.32 7.79 4.77
N SER A 6 -22.69 7.24 5.92
CA SER A 6 -22.60 7.93 7.21
C SER A 6 -21.21 8.53 7.44
N GLU A 7 -21.14 9.73 8.01
CA GLU A 7 -19.88 10.39 8.37
C GLU A 7 -19.05 9.56 9.36
N ASP A 8 -19.69 8.66 10.12
CA ASP A 8 -19.02 7.73 11.01
C ASP A 8 -18.39 6.52 10.32
N THR A 9 -18.79 6.22 9.08
CA THR A 9 -18.21 5.14 8.30
C THR A 9 -16.79 5.50 7.89
N ARG A 10 -15.82 4.66 8.25
CA ARG A 10 -14.47 4.76 7.71
C ARG A 10 -14.47 4.34 6.25
N LEU A 11 -14.08 5.24 5.36
CA LEU A 11 -13.87 4.95 3.95
C LEU A 11 -12.58 4.13 3.78
N SER A 12 -12.56 3.19 2.84
CA SER A 12 -11.33 2.51 2.41
C SER A 12 -11.03 2.90 0.97
N ILE A 13 -9.90 3.56 0.74
CA ILE A 13 -9.52 4.10 -0.58
C ILE A 13 -8.13 3.60 -0.95
N VAL A 14 -8.02 3.00 -2.13
CA VAL A 14 -6.73 2.69 -2.73
C VAL A 14 -6.29 3.87 -3.58
N VAL A 15 -5.16 4.47 -3.20
CA VAL A 15 -4.50 5.54 -3.95
C VAL A 15 -3.51 4.88 -4.90
N TYR A 16 -3.80 4.89 -6.20
CA TYR A 16 -2.97 4.23 -7.22
C TYR A 16 -2.74 5.15 -8.43
N GLY A 17 -2.05 6.25 -8.17
CA GLY A 17 -1.86 7.36 -9.08
C GLY A 17 -0.41 7.73 -9.34
N ILE A 18 0.58 7.03 -8.77
CA ILE A 18 2.00 7.43 -8.89
C ILE A 18 2.43 7.51 -10.37
N PRO A 19 3.21 8.53 -10.78
CA PRO A 19 3.77 8.60 -12.13
C PRO A 19 4.66 7.39 -12.42
N ASN A 20 4.67 6.93 -13.68
CA ASN A 20 5.45 5.76 -14.12
C ASN A 20 5.13 4.47 -13.32
N LYS A 21 3.91 4.34 -12.80
CA LYS A 21 3.47 3.13 -12.07
C LYS A 21 3.69 1.85 -12.87
N ASP A 22 3.86 0.75 -12.15
CA ASP A 22 4.26 -0.55 -12.67
C ASP A 22 5.54 -0.51 -13.51
N CYS A 23 6.53 0.30 -13.10
CA CYS A 23 7.76 0.55 -13.85
C CYS A 23 8.54 -0.71 -14.28
N ASP A 24 8.41 -1.83 -13.57
CA ASP A 24 9.10 -3.09 -13.90
C ASP A 24 8.39 -3.84 -15.03
N ALA A 25 7.05 -3.84 -15.01
CA ALA A 25 6.23 -4.52 -16.02
C ALA A 25 5.90 -3.64 -17.23
N GLY A 26 6.02 -2.31 -17.11
CA GLY A 26 5.65 -1.35 -18.15
C GLY A 26 4.14 -1.31 -18.44
N LEU A 27 3.32 -1.80 -17.50
CA LEU A 27 1.86 -1.81 -17.59
C LEU A 27 1.26 -0.51 -17.05
N SER A 28 -0.08 -0.41 -17.07
CA SER A 28 -0.81 0.69 -16.41
C SER A 28 -0.49 2.11 -16.90
N SER A 29 -0.03 2.25 -18.14
CA SER A 29 0.36 3.52 -18.77
C SER A 29 -0.79 4.38 -19.28
N GLY A 30 -2.05 3.94 -19.18
CA GLY A 30 -3.24 4.62 -19.70
C GLY A 30 -3.80 5.79 -18.87
N GLY A 31 -3.19 6.14 -17.73
CA GLY A 31 -3.68 7.19 -16.81
C GLY A 31 -3.24 8.62 -17.15
N SER A 32 -3.92 9.62 -16.58
CA SER A 32 -3.62 11.05 -16.76
C SER A 32 -2.46 11.59 -15.93
N VAL A 33 -2.04 10.86 -14.88
CA VAL A 33 -0.91 11.27 -14.04
C VAL A 33 0.40 10.86 -14.70
N LYS A 34 1.15 11.86 -15.20
CA LYS A 34 2.43 11.65 -15.93
C LYS A 34 3.63 12.30 -15.25
N SER A 35 3.39 13.18 -14.30
CA SER A 35 4.40 13.95 -13.59
C SER A 35 4.06 14.09 -12.11
N THR A 36 5.03 14.54 -11.31
CA THR A 36 4.80 14.87 -9.89
C THR A 36 3.75 15.96 -9.73
N ASP A 37 3.66 16.93 -10.64
CA ASP A 37 2.64 17.98 -10.57
C ASP A 37 1.24 17.44 -10.86
N ASP A 38 1.10 16.53 -11.83
CA ASP A 38 -0.17 15.82 -12.05
C ASP A 38 -0.55 14.98 -10.83
N TYR A 39 0.44 14.37 -10.17
CA TYR A 39 0.20 13.55 -8.98
C TYR A 39 -0.26 14.40 -7.79
N LYS A 40 0.34 15.57 -7.58
CA LYS A 40 -0.13 16.56 -6.59
C LYS A 40 -1.56 17.00 -6.89
N ALA A 41 -1.89 17.28 -8.15
CA ALA A 41 -3.25 17.66 -8.55
C ALA A 41 -4.25 16.52 -8.31
N PHE A 42 -3.88 15.29 -8.63
CA PHE A 42 -4.68 14.08 -8.36
C PHE A 42 -4.93 13.90 -6.86
N LEU A 43 -3.88 13.97 -6.04
CA LEU A 43 -3.98 13.86 -4.58
C LEU A 43 -4.84 14.98 -4.00
N LYS A 44 -4.70 16.22 -4.50
CA LYS A 44 -5.52 17.34 -4.06
C LYS A 44 -7.01 17.11 -4.34
N GLN A 45 -7.36 16.62 -5.53
CA GLN A 45 -8.76 16.30 -5.84
C GLN A 45 -9.31 15.24 -4.89
N LEU A 46 -8.52 14.23 -4.58
CA LEU A 46 -8.89 13.19 -3.62
C LEU A 46 -9.09 13.78 -2.21
N THR A 47 -8.12 14.54 -1.70
CA THR A 47 -8.19 15.09 -0.33
C THR A 47 -9.29 16.14 -0.19
N ASP A 48 -9.51 16.98 -1.21
CA ASP A 48 -10.65 17.93 -1.23
C ASP A 48 -11.99 17.18 -1.17
N ALA A 49 -12.11 16.05 -1.87
CA ALA A 49 -13.34 15.25 -1.87
C ALA A 49 -13.56 14.51 -0.54
N VAL A 50 -12.49 14.00 0.08
CA VAL A 50 -12.58 13.27 1.36
C VAL A 50 -12.76 14.22 2.55
N GLY A 51 -12.16 15.42 2.51
CA GLY A 51 -12.17 16.36 3.63
C GLY A 51 -11.60 15.72 4.91
N ASP A 52 -12.24 15.98 6.04
CA ASP A 52 -11.84 15.47 7.36
C ASP A 52 -12.49 14.12 7.72
N ARG A 53 -13.07 13.40 6.76
CA ARG A 53 -13.74 12.13 7.05
C ARG A 53 -12.77 11.06 7.56
N LYS A 54 -13.30 10.11 8.33
CA LYS A 54 -12.56 8.88 8.69
C LYS A 54 -12.25 8.12 7.41
N VAL A 55 -10.96 7.91 7.14
CA VAL A 55 -10.49 7.21 5.92
C VAL A 55 -9.31 6.31 6.25
N LEU A 56 -9.23 5.18 5.55
CA LEU A 56 -8.06 4.32 5.47
C LEU A 56 -7.54 4.38 4.05
N TYR A 57 -6.31 4.85 3.88
CA TYR A 57 -5.64 4.88 2.59
C TYR A 57 -4.70 3.69 2.45
N VAL A 58 -4.88 2.92 1.37
CA VAL A 58 -3.88 2.00 0.84
C VAL A 58 -3.08 2.80 -0.18
N VAL A 59 -1.82 3.11 0.14
CA VAL A 59 -1.02 4.05 -0.65
C VAL A 59 -0.11 3.29 -1.61
N GLU A 60 -0.36 3.51 -2.91
CA GLU A 60 0.44 3.10 -4.06
C GLU A 60 0.89 1.63 -4.00
N PRO A 61 -0.04 0.67 -4.27
CA PRO A 61 0.27 -0.74 -4.45
C PRO A 61 1.59 -0.96 -5.18
N ASP A 62 2.44 -1.83 -4.62
CA ASP A 62 3.74 -2.25 -5.15
C ASP A 62 4.85 -1.18 -5.17
N ALA A 63 4.56 0.11 -4.94
CA ALA A 63 5.52 1.18 -5.15
C ALA A 63 6.75 1.09 -4.22
N VAL A 64 6.56 0.88 -2.91
CA VAL A 64 7.71 0.72 -2.00
C VAL A 64 8.48 -0.56 -2.33
N GLY A 65 7.80 -1.63 -2.73
CA GLY A 65 8.45 -2.88 -3.10
C GLY A 65 9.33 -2.74 -4.34
N LEU A 66 8.83 -2.07 -5.37
CA LEU A 66 9.56 -1.74 -6.60
C LEU A 66 10.68 -0.73 -6.36
N LEU A 67 10.53 0.15 -5.37
CA LEU A 67 11.57 1.09 -4.94
C LEU A 67 12.71 0.37 -4.20
N ALA A 68 12.41 -0.61 -3.35
CA ALA A 68 13.37 -1.28 -2.48
C ALA A 68 14.15 -2.44 -3.14
N LYS A 69 13.66 -2.95 -4.29
CA LYS A 69 14.28 -4.06 -5.02
C LYS A 69 15.69 -3.71 -5.50
N GLU A 70 16.57 -4.71 -5.61
CA GLU A 70 17.84 -4.56 -6.35
C GLU A 70 17.56 -4.16 -7.80
N ASN A 71 18.37 -3.27 -8.38
CA ASN A 71 18.11 -2.66 -9.70
C ASN A 71 16.72 -2.01 -9.80
N SER A 72 16.31 -1.33 -8.72
CA SER A 72 15.04 -0.64 -8.55
C SER A 72 14.68 0.27 -9.74
N CYS A 73 13.62 -0.09 -10.47
CA CYS A 73 13.01 0.83 -11.43
C CYS A 73 12.38 2.04 -10.70
N GLY A 74 11.87 1.83 -9.48
CA GLY A 74 11.21 2.85 -8.68
C GLY A 74 12.13 4.02 -8.33
N SER A 75 13.43 3.76 -8.13
CA SER A 75 14.43 4.80 -7.89
C SER A 75 14.51 5.77 -9.07
N SER A 76 14.71 5.25 -10.28
CA SER A 76 14.76 6.06 -11.50
C SER A 76 13.42 6.70 -11.88
N ALA A 77 12.31 6.07 -11.49
CA ALA A 77 10.95 6.57 -11.72
C ALA A 77 10.53 7.67 -10.74
N GLY A 78 11.36 7.99 -9.74
CA GLY A 78 11.07 9.03 -8.74
C GLY A 78 10.02 8.61 -7.71
N TYR A 79 9.92 7.32 -7.39
CA TYR A 79 8.89 6.82 -6.47
C TYR A 79 9.04 7.38 -5.06
N LEU A 80 10.26 7.46 -4.53
CA LEU A 80 10.49 7.96 -3.17
C LEU A 80 9.93 9.39 -2.99
N GLU A 81 10.25 10.29 -3.90
CA GLU A 81 9.80 11.69 -3.83
C GLU A 81 8.28 11.81 -4.00
N ASN A 82 7.67 11.02 -4.89
CA ASN A 82 6.22 11.02 -5.04
C ASN A 82 5.51 10.37 -3.83
N LEU A 83 6.07 9.32 -3.23
CA LEU A 83 5.52 8.71 -2.02
C LEU A 83 5.56 9.70 -0.83
N LYS A 84 6.62 10.50 -0.70
CA LYS A 84 6.68 11.59 0.29
C LYS A 84 5.55 12.59 0.08
N VAL A 85 5.33 13.03 -1.17
CA VAL A 85 4.21 13.91 -1.54
C VAL A 85 2.85 13.29 -1.17
N ALA A 86 2.67 12.00 -1.40
CA ALA A 86 1.44 11.29 -1.02
C ALA A 86 1.24 11.28 0.50
N VAL A 87 2.28 10.93 1.26
CA VAL A 87 2.20 10.87 2.72
C VAL A 87 1.91 12.24 3.32
N GLU A 88 2.59 13.29 2.85
CA GLU A 88 2.35 14.66 3.30
C GLU A 88 0.90 15.08 3.02
N ALA A 89 0.40 14.89 1.80
CA ALA A 89 -0.93 15.31 1.41
C ALA A 89 -2.05 14.52 2.13
N LEU A 90 -1.93 13.19 2.20
CA LEU A 90 -2.98 12.31 2.73
C LEU A 90 -3.04 12.34 4.27
N SER A 91 -1.89 12.53 4.95
CA SER A 91 -1.84 12.58 6.41
C SER A 91 -2.27 13.92 7.01
N ALA A 92 -2.48 14.95 6.18
CA ALA A 92 -3.01 16.24 6.62
C ALA A 92 -4.41 16.12 7.25
N ASN A 93 -5.21 15.14 6.85
CA ASN A 93 -6.46 14.79 7.53
C ASN A 93 -6.14 13.99 8.81
N ALA A 94 -6.41 14.59 9.98
CA ALA A 94 -6.14 13.97 11.28
C ALA A 94 -6.91 12.66 11.55
N ASN A 95 -7.99 12.39 10.82
CA ASN A 95 -8.79 11.17 10.91
C ASN A 95 -8.34 10.06 9.94
N ALA A 96 -7.34 10.34 9.09
CA ALA A 96 -6.81 9.41 8.12
C ALA A 96 -5.88 8.36 8.75
N GLU A 97 -6.00 7.13 8.28
CA GLU A 97 -5.10 6.02 8.59
C GLU A 97 -4.38 5.60 7.31
N LEU A 98 -3.08 5.92 7.21
CA LEU A 98 -2.28 5.61 6.03
C LEU A 98 -1.54 4.29 6.22
N TYR A 99 -1.73 3.39 5.25
CA TYR A 99 -0.98 2.15 5.12
C TYR A 99 -0.31 2.13 3.75
N VAL A 100 1.02 2.13 3.73
CA VAL A 100 1.78 2.13 2.47
C VAL A 100 1.94 0.69 2.00
N ASP A 101 1.67 0.43 0.73
CA ASP A 101 1.88 -0.92 0.17
C ASP A 101 3.36 -1.17 -0.10
N VAL A 102 3.82 -2.37 0.26
CA VAL A 102 5.24 -2.75 0.18
C VAL A 102 5.51 -3.90 -0.76
N GLY A 103 4.49 -4.45 -1.42
CA GLY A 103 4.57 -5.70 -2.17
C GLY A 103 4.90 -6.89 -1.26
N TYR A 104 4.02 -7.89 -1.16
CA TYR A 104 4.21 -9.00 -0.21
C TYR A 104 5.57 -9.71 -0.36
N TRP A 105 6.11 -9.76 -1.59
CA TRP A 105 7.35 -10.45 -1.93
C TRP A 105 8.57 -9.85 -1.25
N MET A 106 8.54 -8.57 -0.85
CA MET A 106 9.61 -7.97 -0.08
C MET A 106 9.62 -8.44 1.38
N LEU A 107 8.45 -8.85 1.89
CA LEU A 107 8.29 -9.34 3.25
C LEU A 107 8.38 -10.87 3.38
N ALA A 108 8.38 -11.57 2.24
CA ALA A 108 8.52 -13.02 2.19
C ALA A 108 9.92 -13.51 2.57
N ASP A 109 10.93 -12.63 2.49
CA ASP A 109 12.31 -12.89 2.90
C ASP A 109 12.82 -11.77 3.84
N SER A 110 13.54 -12.14 4.89
CA SER A 110 14.01 -11.21 5.91
C SER A 110 15.08 -10.23 5.40
N THR A 111 15.91 -10.65 4.44
CA THR A 111 16.93 -9.80 3.81
C THR A 111 16.26 -8.68 3.02
N ASN A 112 15.19 -8.99 2.29
CA ASN A 112 14.42 -8.00 1.55
C ASN A 112 13.62 -7.10 2.50
N SER A 113 13.07 -7.65 3.58
CA SER A 113 12.32 -6.89 4.58
C SER A 113 13.16 -5.77 5.19
N ALA A 114 14.45 -6.01 5.43
CA ALA A 114 15.38 -4.99 5.94
C ALA A 114 15.53 -3.77 5.02
N LYS A 115 15.30 -3.91 3.72
CA LYS A 115 15.38 -2.80 2.74
C LYS A 115 14.17 -1.87 2.78
N ILE A 116 13.05 -2.35 3.32
CA ILE A 116 11.81 -1.56 3.47
C ILE A 116 11.94 -0.54 4.60
N ALA A 117 12.65 -0.88 5.67
CA ALA A 117 12.76 -0.06 6.86
C ALA A 117 13.27 1.37 6.62
N PRO A 118 14.39 1.61 5.92
CA PRO A 118 14.86 2.98 5.67
C PRO A 118 13.87 3.82 4.86
N ILE A 119 13.18 3.21 3.87
CA ILE A 119 12.16 3.91 3.07
C ILE A 119 10.99 4.32 3.96
N MET A 120 10.47 3.39 4.77
CA MET A 120 9.35 3.68 5.67
C MET A 120 9.70 4.71 6.75
N GLN A 121 10.94 4.71 7.24
CA GLN A 121 11.44 5.74 8.16
C GLN A 121 11.46 7.12 7.49
N GLU A 122 11.94 7.20 6.24
CA GLU A 122 11.96 8.43 5.47
C GLU A 122 10.55 8.96 5.17
N LEU A 123 9.63 8.09 4.74
CA LEU A 123 8.21 8.44 4.56
C LEU A 123 7.57 8.92 5.86
N GLY A 124 7.90 8.30 6.99
CA GLY A 124 7.43 8.70 8.31
C GLY A 124 7.85 10.10 8.75
N THR A 125 8.84 10.71 8.09
CA THR A 125 9.22 12.11 8.34
C THR A 125 8.27 13.12 7.68
N CYS A 126 7.52 12.70 6.67
CA CYS A 126 6.58 13.54 5.92
C CYS A 126 5.16 13.55 6.51
N GLY A 127 4.84 12.60 7.39
CA GLY A 127 3.50 12.46 7.94
C GLY A 127 3.27 11.15 8.67
N LYS A 128 2.11 11.05 9.34
CA LYS A 128 1.76 9.85 10.13
C LYS A 128 1.42 8.68 9.21
N VAL A 129 2.27 7.66 9.21
CA VAL A 129 2.02 6.35 8.58
C VAL A 129 1.74 5.31 9.65
N LYS A 130 0.58 4.65 9.59
CA LYS A 130 0.13 3.69 10.60
C LYS A 130 0.72 2.29 10.40
N GLY A 131 1.22 2.01 9.20
CA GLY A 131 1.84 0.74 8.89
C GLY A 131 1.86 0.43 7.39
N VAL A 132 1.72 -0.85 7.05
CA VAL A 132 1.80 -1.32 5.67
C VAL A 132 0.56 -2.09 5.22
N THR A 133 0.32 -2.11 3.92
CA THR A 133 -0.60 -3.08 3.31
C THR A 133 0.19 -4.23 2.71
N ILE A 134 -0.40 -5.42 2.79
CA ILE A 134 0.20 -6.68 2.34
C ILE A 134 -0.85 -7.41 1.51
N ASN A 135 -0.38 -8.14 0.51
CA ASN A 135 -1.19 -9.03 -0.33
C ASN A 135 -2.18 -8.31 -1.26
N THR A 136 -2.10 -6.98 -1.39
CA THR A 136 -2.96 -6.21 -2.30
C THR A 136 -2.94 -6.82 -3.69
N SER A 137 -4.11 -7.19 -4.20
CA SER A 137 -4.23 -7.87 -5.49
C SER A 137 -3.44 -9.18 -5.62
N ASN A 138 -3.18 -9.89 -4.52
CA ASN A 138 -2.49 -11.18 -4.54
C ASN A 138 -3.29 -12.27 -3.78
N TYR A 139 -2.65 -13.41 -3.52
CA TYR A 139 -3.30 -14.66 -3.14
C TYR A 139 -2.65 -15.35 -1.95
N ARG A 140 -1.69 -14.71 -1.26
CA ARG A 140 -1.00 -15.30 -0.11
C ARG A 140 -1.99 -15.56 1.02
N SER A 141 -1.88 -16.72 1.65
CA SER A 141 -2.74 -17.09 2.77
C SER A 141 -2.64 -16.09 3.92
N THR A 142 -3.66 -16.06 4.78
CA THR A 142 -3.65 -15.15 5.95
C THR A 142 -2.50 -15.48 6.91
N ASP A 143 -2.12 -16.75 7.03
CA ASP A 143 -1.02 -17.20 7.89
C ASP A 143 0.34 -16.73 7.36
N GLU A 144 0.57 -16.82 6.04
CA GLU A 144 1.75 -16.23 5.39
C GLU A 144 1.79 -14.71 5.64
N CYS A 145 0.67 -14.01 5.45
CA CYS A 145 0.62 -12.56 5.65
C CYS A 145 0.88 -12.15 7.11
N THR A 146 0.48 -12.98 8.08
CA THR A 146 0.79 -12.77 9.50
C THR A 146 2.31 -12.85 9.75
N THR A 147 2.97 -13.82 9.11
CA THR A 147 4.43 -13.94 9.15
C THR A 147 5.10 -12.73 8.48
N TYR A 148 4.59 -12.29 7.33
CA TYR A 148 5.11 -11.11 6.63
C TYR A 148 4.99 -9.83 7.46
N CYS A 149 3.87 -9.66 8.17
CA CYS A 149 3.70 -8.54 9.09
C CYS A 149 4.73 -8.58 10.23
N THR A 150 5.00 -9.77 10.77
CA THR A 150 6.03 -9.97 11.81
C THR A 150 7.42 -9.62 11.27
N ASN A 151 7.74 -10.02 10.04
CA ASN A 151 9.00 -9.67 9.37
C ASN A 151 9.14 -8.15 9.19
N PHE A 152 8.08 -7.48 8.76
CA PHE A 152 8.05 -6.02 8.65
C PHE A 152 8.30 -5.33 9.99
N GLN A 153 7.56 -5.70 11.04
CA GLN A 153 7.72 -5.13 12.37
C GLN A 153 9.12 -5.35 12.95
N THR A 154 9.69 -6.53 12.70
CA THR A 154 11.07 -6.88 13.08
C THR A 154 12.08 -6.00 12.35
N ALA A 155 11.93 -5.83 11.03
CA ALA A 155 12.80 -4.97 10.22
C ALA A 155 12.71 -3.49 10.67
N MET A 156 11.52 -3.02 11.03
CA MET A 156 11.32 -1.67 11.56
C MET A 156 11.85 -1.48 12.99
N GLY A 157 12.06 -2.57 13.75
CA GLY A 157 12.28 -2.52 15.19
C GLY A 157 11.10 -1.91 15.96
N LYS A 158 9.88 -2.01 15.41
CA LYS A 158 8.66 -1.35 15.90
C LYS A 158 7.48 -2.31 15.82
N SER A 159 6.79 -2.51 16.94
CA SER A 159 5.57 -3.33 17.02
C SER A 159 4.27 -2.53 16.94
N ASP A 160 4.34 -1.19 16.97
CA ASP A 160 3.18 -0.30 16.91
C ASP A 160 2.70 -0.01 15.48
N MET A 161 3.56 -0.25 14.47
CA MET A 161 3.15 -0.23 13.07
C MET A 161 2.40 -1.51 12.72
N SER A 162 1.15 -1.35 12.27
CA SER A 162 0.23 -2.47 12.00
C SER A 162 0.22 -2.86 10.53
N CYS A 163 -0.34 -4.01 10.19
CA CYS A 163 -0.52 -4.43 8.80
C CYS A 163 -2.00 -4.60 8.47
N VAL A 164 -2.39 -4.15 7.28
CA VAL A 164 -3.69 -4.46 6.67
C VAL A 164 -3.45 -5.49 5.58
N VAL A 165 -4.20 -6.59 5.61
CA VAL A 165 -4.06 -7.70 4.67
C VAL A 165 -5.24 -7.70 3.71
N ASP A 166 -4.97 -7.71 2.41
CA ASP A 166 -6.00 -7.97 1.41
C ASP A 166 -6.38 -9.46 1.43
N THR A 167 -7.61 -9.74 1.84
CA THR A 167 -8.20 -11.08 1.90
C THR A 167 -9.16 -11.35 0.74
N SER A 168 -9.22 -10.48 -0.27
CA SER A 168 -10.22 -10.54 -1.35
C SER A 168 -10.23 -11.88 -2.09
N ARG A 169 -9.06 -12.52 -2.26
CA ARG A 169 -8.89 -13.72 -3.10
C ARG A 169 -7.98 -14.79 -2.50
N ASN A 170 -7.73 -14.77 -1.19
CA ASN A 170 -6.68 -15.59 -0.57
C ASN A 170 -7.16 -16.85 0.18
N TYR A 171 -8.41 -17.28 0.01
CA TYR A 171 -8.95 -18.44 0.75
C TYR A 171 -8.15 -19.72 0.57
N ASN A 172 -7.79 -20.04 -0.67
CA ASN A 172 -7.01 -21.24 -1.01
C ASN A 172 -5.50 -21.01 -0.99
N GLY A 173 -5.04 -19.81 -0.62
CA GLY A 173 -3.65 -19.41 -0.83
C GLY A 173 -3.27 -19.40 -2.31
N SER A 174 -1.96 -19.43 -2.59
CA SER A 174 -1.46 -19.77 -3.93
C SER A 174 -0.15 -20.56 -3.83
N PRO A 175 -0.04 -21.72 -4.51
CA PRO A 175 1.15 -22.55 -4.49
C PRO A 175 2.27 -22.05 -5.42
N THR A 176 2.01 -21.04 -6.25
CA THR A 176 2.97 -20.46 -7.21
C THR A 176 3.15 -18.97 -6.94
N SER A 177 4.01 -18.30 -7.72
CA SER A 177 4.12 -16.83 -7.73
C SER A 177 3.23 -16.18 -8.80
N ASP A 178 2.30 -16.92 -9.40
CA ASP A 178 1.39 -16.36 -10.40
C ASP A 178 0.47 -15.33 -9.76
N TRP A 179 0.34 -14.18 -10.43
CA TRP A 179 -0.43 -13.04 -9.96
C TRP A 179 -1.64 -12.75 -10.85
N CYS A 180 -1.62 -13.19 -12.11
CA CYS A 180 -2.68 -12.91 -13.07
C CYS A 180 -3.74 -14.02 -13.04
N ASN A 181 -4.93 -13.71 -12.51
CA ASN A 181 -6.13 -14.54 -12.62
C ASN A 181 -5.95 -16.02 -12.22
N VAL A 182 -5.36 -16.25 -11.04
CA VAL A 182 -5.19 -17.61 -10.48
C VAL A 182 -6.55 -18.30 -10.33
N GLN A 183 -6.79 -19.35 -11.12
CA GLN A 183 -8.12 -19.98 -11.24
C GLN A 183 -8.59 -20.67 -9.95
N THR A 184 -7.64 -21.14 -9.14
CA THR A 184 -7.92 -21.84 -7.88
C THR A 184 -8.13 -20.89 -6.70
N ALA A 185 -8.07 -19.57 -6.93
CA ALA A 185 -8.31 -18.59 -5.88
C ALA A 185 -9.73 -18.71 -5.31
N GLY A 186 -9.93 -18.22 -4.09
CA GLY A 186 -11.24 -18.19 -3.44
C GLY A 186 -11.38 -16.95 -2.56
N ILE A 187 -12.62 -16.51 -2.34
CA ILE A 187 -12.92 -15.33 -1.51
C ILE A 187 -12.50 -15.63 -0.07
N GLY A 188 -11.54 -14.86 0.45
CA GLY A 188 -11.04 -15.02 1.80
C GLY A 188 -12.00 -14.48 2.86
N LYS A 189 -11.46 -14.22 4.06
CA LYS A 189 -12.25 -13.69 5.17
C LYS A 189 -12.85 -12.32 4.80
N PRO A 190 -14.12 -12.04 5.12
CA PRO A 190 -14.69 -10.70 4.98
C PRO A 190 -13.88 -9.64 5.76
N PRO A 191 -13.91 -8.37 5.35
CA PRO A 191 -13.20 -7.30 6.05
C PRO A 191 -13.58 -7.23 7.54
N THR A 192 -12.58 -7.20 8.42
CA THR A 192 -12.75 -7.12 9.87
C THR A 192 -11.54 -6.46 10.54
N SER A 193 -11.75 -5.85 11.71
CA SER A 193 -10.68 -5.45 12.63
C SER A 193 -10.38 -6.52 13.69
N GLU A 194 -11.15 -7.62 13.72
CA GLU A 194 -10.95 -8.79 14.58
C GLU A 194 -10.03 -9.78 13.86
N THR A 195 -8.71 -9.55 13.96
CA THR A 195 -7.72 -10.24 13.11
C THR A 195 -7.07 -11.49 13.72
N GLY A 196 -7.43 -11.84 14.95
CA GLY A 196 -6.86 -12.96 15.71
C GLY A 196 -7.01 -12.78 17.20
#